data_AF-A0A7S4V717-F1
#
_entry.id   AF-A0A7S4V717-F1
#
_cell.length_a   1.000
_cell.length_b   1.000
_cell.length_c   1.000
_cell.angle_alpha   90.00
_cell.angle_beta   90.00
_cell.angle_gamma   90.00
#
_symmetry.space_group_name_H-M   'P 1'
#
loop_
_entity.id
_entity.type
_entity.pdbx_description
1 polymer ?
#
loop_
_entity_poly.entity_id
_entity_poly.type
_entity_poly.pdbx_seq_one_letter_code
_entity_poly.pdbx_strand_id
1 'polypeptide(L)'
;MPESFSSSSSTSSKKEQCKTKIQLFLNASKLPRTGRLRSTPDTFAQVSIVPSSQSNSEDNENDAMASVVETPVSLGATELFSKSCEPRWAKVFPIEYEYGTSLTIFVEIRSPKSKSSSGECESLGGAFFDIGDLLGCRNRTKAKRLRKGGCVYAHIEPCRCNTTPSATTNNKQTSHQRKNTSSSSLSSVSNGIINFQMSALQLKDSIGRKIMTGSLKPNTYFEISRQTISPSGTTWVVIYRSNPVLESFKPTWDRVELDLETFCNGDLVRVCVLFLCVFPTVCYFYVTTPWHDFSFVAFYSHFLCLGINIIHNTNKNRHKNKTNYRIDQYSYPYSHPKNEVHPNSLDRSKQVPMFYLIPSNEKEWTMKNETMSHL
;
A
#
# COMPACT_ATOMS: atom_id res chain seq x y z
N MET A 1 -4.73 57.16 20.75
CA MET A 1 -5.68 56.06 20.48
C MET A 1 -4.88 54.91 19.88
N PRO A 2 -4.66 53.80 20.58
CA PRO A 2 -4.02 52.62 20.01
C PRO A 2 -5.04 51.81 19.21
N GLU A 3 -4.69 51.41 17.98
CA GLU A 3 -5.54 50.54 17.17
C GLU A 3 -5.42 49.09 17.65
N SER A 4 -6.57 48.48 17.95
CA SER A 4 -6.67 47.09 18.37
C SER A 4 -6.65 46.16 17.15
N PHE A 5 -5.54 45.44 16.96
CA PHE A 5 -5.46 44.36 15.97
C PHE A 5 -6.39 43.20 16.35
N SER A 6 -7.42 42.96 15.54
CA SER A 6 -8.31 41.81 15.68
C SER A 6 -7.63 40.54 15.18
N SER A 7 -7.55 39.53 16.05
CA SER A 7 -7.00 38.22 15.73
C SER A 7 -7.92 37.46 14.76
N SER A 8 -7.45 37.23 13.54
CA SER A 8 -8.17 36.44 12.54
C SER A 8 -8.16 34.96 12.92
N SER A 9 -9.34 34.42 13.20
CA SER A 9 -9.55 33.00 13.50
C SER A 9 -9.38 32.16 12.23
N SER A 10 -8.23 31.50 12.08
CA SER A 10 -7.96 30.58 11.00
C SER A 10 -8.79 29.30 11.14
N THR A 11 -9.87 29.21 10.36
CA THR A 11 -10.73 28.02 10.27
C THR A 11 -10.00 26.89 9.53
N SER A 12 -9.17 26.13 10.26
CA SER A 12 -8.48 24.98 9.69
C SER A 12 -9.49 23.94 9.20
N SER A 13 -9.60 23.75 7.89
CA SER A 13 -10.42 22.70 7.30
C SER A 13 -9.80 21.34 7.62
N LYS A 14 -10.33 20.66 8.64
CA LYS A 14 -9.96 19.28 8.98
C LYS A 14 -10.28 18.39 7.77
N LYS A 15 -9.24 18.03 7.00
CA LYS A 15 -9.36 17.01 5.96
C LYS A 15 -9.68 15.69 6.65
N GLU A 16 -10.82 15.13 6.33
CA GLU A 16 -11.27 13.85 6.86
C GLU A 16 -10.34 12.73 6.37
N GLN A 17 -9.56 12.14 7.29
CA GLN A 17 -8.60 11.10 6.97
C GLN A 17 -9.33 9.76 6.76
N CYS A 18 -9.00 9.05 5.69
CA CYS A 18 -9.71 7.82 5.34
C CYS A 18 -9.26 6.66 6.23
N LYS A 19 -10.18 6.19 7.08
CA LYS A 19 -10.02 4.98 7.88
C LYS A 19 -10.45 3.77 7.06
N THR A 20 -9.63 2.72 7.08
CA THR A 20 -10.01 1.39 6.59
C THR A 20 -10.35 0.49 7.78
N LYS A 21 -11.08 -0.61 7.54
CA LYS A 21 -11.36 -1.61 8.56
C LYS A 21 -10.48 -2.83 8.28
N ILE A 22 -9.77 -3.31 9.30
CA ILE A 22 -8.96 -4.53 9.23
C ILE A 22 -9.45 -5.55 10.27
N GLN A 23 -9.11 -6.81 10.02
CA GLN A 23 -9.43 -7.97 10.83
C GLN A 23 -8.14 -8.56 11.37
N LEU A 24 -7.99 -8.62 12.69
CA LEU A 24 -6.88 -9.29 13.35
C LEU A 24 -7.26 -10.72 13.74
N PHE A 25 -6.44 -11.66 13.29
CA PHE A 25 -6.49 -13.08 13.61
C PHE A 25 -5.25 -13.45 14.43
N LEU A 26 -5.42 -14.34 15.41
CA LEU A 26 -4.34 -14.75 16.32
C LEU A 26 -4.16 -16.26 16.34
N ASN A 27 -2.91 -16.68 16.31
CA ASN A 27 -2.49 -18.06 16.59
C ASN A 27 -1.27 -18.03 17.52
N ALA A 28 -0.98 -19.13 18.21
CA ALA A 28 0.28 -19.31 18.92
C ALA A 28 0.92 -20.67 18.62
N SER A 29 2.21 -20.81 18.93
CA SER A 29 2.91 -22.09 18.88
C SER A 29 3.91 -22.22 20.03
N LYS A 30 4.21 -23.47 20.41
CA LYS A 30 5.21 -23.82 21.43
C LYS A 30 5.03 -23.07 22.76
N LEU A 31 3.78 -22.75 23.14
CA LEU A 31 3.49 -22.04 24.39
C LEU A 31 4.04 -22.80 25.61
N PRO A 32 4.49 -22.08 26.66
CA PRO A 32 5.08 -22.71 27.83
C PRO A 32 4.03 -23.54 28.58
N ARG A 33 4.41 -24.76 28.96
CA ARG A 33 3.59 -25.65 29.80
C ARG A 33 3.53 -25.12 31.22
N THR A 34 2.34 -25.11 31.82
CA THR A 34 2.12 -24.58 33.17
C THR A 34 2.16 -25.67 34.24
N GLY A 35 2.42 -25.25 35.48
CA GLY A 35 2.41 -26.13 36.66
C GLY A 35 3.59 -27.10 36.77
N ARG A 36 3.74 -27.71 37.95
CA ARG A 36 4.85 -28.65 38.27
C ARG A 36 4.88 -29.88 37.34
N LEU A 37 3.71 -30.34 36.89
CA LEU A 37 3.56 -31.53 36.04
C LEU A 37 3.77 -31.24 34.54
N ARG A 38 4.10 -29.99 34.16
CA ARG A 38 4.24 -29.56 32.75
C ARG A 38 3.03 -29.95 31.90
N SER A 39 1.83 -29.75 32.46
CA SER A 39 0.56 -29.92 31.76
C SER A 39 0.44 -28.90 30.63
N THR A 40 -0.19 -29.30 29.53
CA THR A 40 -0.56 -28.37 28.47
C THR A 40 -1.62 -27.40 28.99
N PRO A 41 -1.42 -26.07 28.94
CA PRO A 41 -2.36 -25.11 29.48
C PRO A 41 -3.65 -25.03 28.64
N ASP A 42 -4.74 -24.66 29.28
CA ASP A 42 -5.89 -24.05 28.61
C ASP A 42 -5.57 -22.56 28.42
N THR A 43 -5.79 -22.00 27.23
CA THR A 43 -5.25 -20.67 26.87
C THR A 43 -6.21 -19.78 26.09
N PHE A 44 -6.13 -18.47 26.35
CA PHE A 44 -6.80 -17.43 25.58
C PHE A 44 -5.86 -16.23 25.41
N ALA A 45 -6.13 -15.39 24.41
CA ALA A 45 -5.43 -14.13 24.21
C ALA A 45 -6.33 -12.95 24.62
N GLN A 46 -5.82 -12.03 25.44
CA GLN A 46 -6.38 -10.68 25.56
C GLN A 46 -5.68 -9.74 24.58
N VAL A 47 -6.44 -8.85 23.95
CA VAL A 47 -5.96 -7.89 22.96
C VAL A 47 -6.32 -6.47 23.41
N SER A 48 -5.36 -5.56 23.34
CA SER A 48 -5.58 -4.13 23.59
C SER A 48 -4.79 -3.26 22.61
N ILE A 49 -5.34 -2.10 22.28
CA ILE A 49 -4.62 -1.04 21.56
C ILE A 49 -3.81 -0.25 22.58
N VAL A 50 -2.53 -0.04 22.29
CA VAL A 50 -1.64 0.83 23.05
C VAL A 50 -1.69 2.20 22.41
N PRO A 51 -2.11 3.25 23.13
CA PRO A 51 -2.08 4.61 22.59
C PRO A 51 -0.65 5.00 22.25
N SER A 52 -0.46 5.60 21.08
CA SER A 52 0.81 6.23 20.69
C SER A 52 0.96 7.51 21.52
N SER A 53 1.79 7.48 22.56
CA SER A 53 2.16 8.65 23.33
C SER A 53 2.71 9.72 22.37
N GLN A 54 1.93 10.78 22.13
CA GLN A 54 2.31 11.83 21.19
C GLN A 54 3.48 12.62 21.78
N SER A 55 4.68 12.39 21.25
CA SER A 55 5.92 13.08 21.62
C SER A 55 5.94 14.50 21.04
N ASN A 56 5.07 15.37 21.54
CA ASN A 56 4.83 16.72 21.03
C ASN A 56 4.84 17.78 22.14
N SER A 57 5.97 17.94 22.84
CA SER A 57 6.34 19.18 23.55
C SER A 57 7.74 19.06 24.16
N GLU A 58 8.78 19.59 23.48
CA GLU A 58 10.14 19.63 24.07
C GLU A 58 10.44 20.96 24.81
N ASP A 59 9.59 21.99 24.69
CA ASP A 59 9.97 23.38 25.02
C ASP A 59 9.31 24.03 26.26
N ASN A 60 8.65 23.28 27.16
CA ASN A 60 8.02 23.86 28.38
C ASN A 60 8.44 23.12 29.67
N GLU A 61 9.59 23.52 30.24
CA GLU A 61 10.20 22.88 31.41
C GLU A 61 9.47 23.07 32.76
N ASN A 62 8.42 23.89 32.86
CA ASN A 62 7.98 24.45 34.15
C ASN A 62 6.64 23.96 34.74
N ASP A 63 5.89 23.09 34.06
CA ASP A 63 4.64 22.52 34.62
C ASP A 63 4.81 21.03 34.96
N ALA A 64 5.10 20.74 36.23
CA ALA A 64 5.12 19.40 36.81
C ALA A 64 3.69 18.83 37.04
N MET A 65 2.84 18.95 36.02
CA MET A 65 1.45 18.53 36.02
C MET A 65 1.35 17.05 35.60
N ALA A 66 0.58 16.26 36.35
CA ALA A 66 0.58 14.80 36.24
C ALA A 66 0.36 14.28 34.81
N SER A 67 1.37 13.61 34.26
CA SER A 67 1.28 12.85 33.00
C SER A 67 0.12 11.87 33.08
N VAL A 68 -0.94 12.14 32.30
CA VAL A 68 -2.10 11.25 32.19
C VAL A 68 -1.65 9.98 31.48
N VAL A 69 -1.42 8.93 32.27
CA VAL A 69 -1.11 7.60 31.75
C VAL A 69 -2.37 7.05 31.07
N GLU A 70 -2.47 7.24 29.76
CA GLU A 70 -3.56 6.68 28.97
C GLU A 70 -3.57 5.15 29.10
N THR A 71 -4.69 4.61 29.56
CA THR A 71 -4.84 3.17 29.78
C THR A 71 -5.08 2.45 28.44
N PRO A 72 -4.43 1.28 28.19
CA PRO A 72 -4.62 0.55 26.94
C PRO A 72 -6.08 0.18 26.67
N VAL A 73 -6.59 0.50 25.48
CA VAL A 73 -7.99 0.27 25.10
C VAL A 73 -8.18 -1.21 24.79
N SER A 74 -8.90 -1.92 25.66
CA SER A 74 -9.14 -3.36 25.51
C SER A 74 -10.09 -3.66 24.34
N LEU A 75 -9.60 -4.39 23.32
CA LEU A 75 -10.42 -4.97 22.25
C LEU A 75 -11.14 -6.26 22.69
N GLY A 76 -10.76 -6.81 23.85
CA GLY A 76 -11.38 -7.97 24.49
C GLY A 76 -10.49 -9.21 24.50
N ALA A 77 -11.09 -10.38 24.74
CA ALA A 77 -10.41 -11.66 24.79
C ALA A 77 -10.95 -12.64 23.74
N THR A 78 -10.11 -13.58 23.29
CA THR A 78 -10.52 -14.76 22.50
C THR A 78 -11.28 -15.76 23.36
N GLU A 79 -11.85 -16.78 22.71
CA GLU A 79 -12.32 -17.98 23.39
C GLU A 79 -11.18 -18.75 24.09
N LEU A 80 -11.56 -19.57 25.07
CA LEU A 80 -10.64 -20.45 25.78
C LEU A 80 -10.37 -21.71 24.93
N PHE A 81 -9.11 -21.93 24.59
CA PHE A 81 -8.66 -23.11 23.85
C PHE A 81 -8.00 -24.10 24.81
N SER A 82 -8.65 -25.24 25.05
CA SER A 82 -8.18 -26.22 26.04
C SER A 82 -6.97 -27.03 25.57
N LYS A 83 -6.07 -27.32 26.52
CA LYS A 83 -4.97 -28.31 26.42
C LYS A 83 -4.14 -28.23 25.14
N SER A 84 -3.84 -27.03 24.65
CA SER A 84 -2.99 -26.83 23.46
C SER A 84 -1.81 -25.89 23.71
N CYS A 85 -0.62 -26.31 23.29
CA CYS A 85 0.55 -25.43 23.16
C CYS A 85 0.55 -24.64 21.84
N GLU A 86 -0.37 -24.95 20.91
CA GLU A 86 -0.50 -24.35 19.59
C GLU A 86 -1.96 -23.94 19.30
N PRO A 87 -2.58 -23.09 20.15
CA PRO A 87 -3.96 -22.67 19.97
C PRO A 87 -4.11 -21.83 18.69
N ARG A 88 -5.24 -22.03 18.02
CA ARG A 88 -5.70 -21.23 16.89
C ARG A 88 -7.07 -20.69 17.25
N TRP A 89 -7.16 -19.38 17.48
CA TRP A 89 -8.41 -18.76 17.92
C TRP A 89 -9.24 -18.35 16.71
N ALA A 90 -10.51 -18.70 16.73
CA ALA A 90 -11.49 -18.35 15.70
C ALA A 90 -12.02 -16.91 15.87
N LYS A 91 -11.92 -16.32 17.06
CA LYS A 91 -12.35 -14.93 17.27
C LYS A 91 -11.47 -13.95 16.49
N VAL A 92 -12.14 -13.15 15.67
CA VAL A 92 -11.56 -12.06 14.88
C VAL A 92 -11.80 -10.73 15.60
N PHE A 93 -10.80 -9.85 15.63
CA PHE A 93 -10.93 -8.50 16.17
C PHE A 93 -11.01 -7.48 15.02
N PRO A 94 -12.15 -6.81 14.80
CA PRO A 94 -12.24 -5.72 13.84
C PRO A 94 -11.57 -4.47 14.43
N ILE A 95 -10.77 -3.79 13.61
CA ILE A 95 -9.99 -2.61 14.00
C ILE A 95 -10.14 -1.55 12.92
N GLU A 96 -10.46 -0.32 13.31
CA GLU A 96 -10.38 0.83 12.39
C GLU A 96 -8.95 1.34 12.39
N TYR A 97 -8.30 1.30 11.22
CA TYR A 97 -6.93 1.73 11.03
C TYR A 97 -6.86 2.87 10.02
N GLU A 98 -6.05 3.88 10.33
CA GLU A 98 -5.81 5.01 9.45
C GLU A 98 -4.40 4.92 8.86
N TYR A 99 -4.31 4.84 7.54
CA TYR A 99 -3.03 4.61 6.86
C TYR A 99 -2.02 5.73 7.12
N GLY A 100 -0.84 5.36 7.61
CA GLY A 100 0.23 6.31 7.95
C GLY A 100 0.25 6.72 9.42
N THR A 101 -0.77 6.35 10.21
CA THR A 101 -0.69 6.40 11.68
C THR A 101 0.06 5.19 12.22
N SER A 102 0.78 5.34 13.35
CA SER A 102 1.25 4.18 14.12
C SER A 102 0.12 3.70 15.01
N LEU A 103 -0.20 2.41 14.90
CA LEU A 103 -1.16 1.73 15.75
C LEU A 103 -0.49 0.48 16.31
N THR A 104 -0.18 0.49 17.61
CA THR A 104 0.42 -0.65 18.29
C THR A 104 -0.64 -1.44 19.04
N ILE A 105 -0.64 -2.76 18.85
CA ILE A 105 -1.51 -3.71 19.54
C ILE A 105 -0.66 -4.53 20.49
N PHE A 106 -1.10 -4.63 21.74
CA PHE A 106 -0.58 -5.58 22.71
C PHE A 106 -1.47 -6.82 22.74
N VAL A 107 -0.85 -7.99 22.59
CA VAL A 107 -1.49 -9.30 22.70
C VAL A 107 -0.87 -10.03 23.87
N GLU A 108 -1.67 -10.37 24.88
CA GLU A 108 -1.23 -11.12 26.05
C GLU A 108 -1.90 -12.50 26.10
N ILE A 109 -1.10 -13.56 26.15
CA ILE A 109 -1.60 -14.93 26.29
C ILE A 109 -1.71 -15.27 27.77
N ARG A 110 -2.88 -15.72 28.19
CA ARG A 110 -3.16 -16.12 29.58
C ARG A 110 -3.73 -17.52 29.68
N SER A 111 -3.57 -18.13 30.84
CA SER A 111 -4.10 -19.44 31.20
C SER A 111 -4.90 -19.37 32.52
N PRO A 112 -6.16 -19.80 32.57
CA PRO A 112 -6.92 -19.87 33.82
C PRO A 112 -6.26 -20.85 34.81
N LYS A 113 -6.12 -20.46 36.08
CA LYS A 113 -5.62 -21.38 37.11
C LYS A 113 -6.74 -22.35 37.50
N SER A 114 -6.61 -23.62 37.11
CA SER A 114 -7.59 -24.72 37.32
C SER A 114 -8.11 -24.93 38.75
N LYS A 115 -7.54 -24.30 39.79
CA LYS A 115 -7.91 -24.50 41.20
C LYS A 115 -8.17 -23.20 41.99
N SER A 116 -8.09 -22.02 41.37
CA SER A 116 -8.34 -20.76 42.09
C SER A 116 -9.79 -20.33 41.95
N SER A 117 -10.51 -20.27 43.07
CA SER A 117 -11.85 -19.66 43.16
C SER A 117 -11.86 -18.16 42.82
N SER A 118 -10.71 -17.49 42.88
CA SER A 118 -10.54 -16.06 42.56
C SER A 118 -10.61 -15.71 41.06
N GLY A 119 -10.75 -16.69 40.16
CA GLY A 119 -10.75 -16.44 38.71
C GLY A 119 -9.40 -15.99 38.15
N GLU A 120 -8.32 -16.10 38.94
CA GLU A 120 -6.99 -15.66 38.55
C GLU A 120 -6.46 -16.39 37.30
N CYS A 121 -5.92 -15.59 36.39
CA CYS A 121 -5.24 -16.07 35.20
C CYS A 121 -3.71 -15.92 35.34
N GLU A 122 -2.95 -16.95 34.99
CA GLU A 122 -1.51 -16.85 34.83
C GLU A 122 -1.17 -16.27 33.45
N SER A 123 -0.35 -15.22 33.41
CA SER A 123 0.19 -14.69 32.16
C SER A 123 1.28 -15.61 31.61
N LEU A 124 1.07 -16.15 30.40
CA LEU A 124 2.10 -16.91 29.66
C LEU A 124 3.05 -16.00 28.88
N GLY A 125 2.74 -14.71 28.79
CA GLY A 125 3.55 -13.67 28.17
C GLY A 125 2.75 -12.86 27.14
N GLY A 126 3.26 -11.68 26.81
CA GLY A 126 2.67 -10.83 25.78
C GLY A 126 3.68 -10.33 24.75
N ALA A 127 3.16 -9.79 23.65
CA ALA A 127 3.92 -9.23 22.54
C ALA A 127 3.23 -7.99 21.96
N PHE A 128 4.03 -7.05 21.47
CA PHE A 128 3.58 -5.86 20.77
C PHE A 128 3.72 -6.03 19.25
N PHE A 129 2.70 -5.61 18.52
CA PHE A 129 2.61 -5.62 17.06
C PHE A 129 2.20 -4.23 16.58
N ASP A 130 3.03 -3.57 15.78
CA ASP A 130 2.61 -2.39 15.02
C ASP A 130 1.85 -2.85 13.76
N ILE A 131 0.76 -2.16 13.42
CA ILE A 131 -0.10 -2.52 12.27
C ILE A 131 0.53 -2.20 10.92
N GLY A 132 1.24 -1.08 10.75
CA GLY A 132 1.94 -0.80 9.49
C GLY A 132 3.02 -1.84 9.23
N ASP A 133 3.71 -2.21 10.30
CA ASP A 133 4.75 -3.24 10.38
C ASP A 133 4.21 -4.67 10.11
N LEU A 134 2.91 -4.92 10.35
CA LEU A 134 2.17 -6.13 9.98
C LEU A 134 1.66 -6.10 8.53
N LEU A 135 1.13 -4.96 8.08
CA LEU A 135 0.64 -4.75 6.70
C LEU A 135 1.77 -4.95 5.68
N GLY A 136 2.99 -4.52 6.01
CA GLY A 136 4.19 -4.73 5.21
C GLY A 136 4.82 -6.13 5.29
N CYS A 137 4.35 -7.01 6.19
CA CYS A 137 4.88 -8.38 6.27
C CYS A 137 4.37 -9.26 5.12
N ARG A 138 5.23 -10.20 4.67
CA ARG A 138 4.84 -11.23 3.70
C ARG A 138 3.64 -12.01 4.24
N ASN A 139 2.62 -12.22 3.40
CA ASN A 139 1.35 -12.84 3.74
C ASN A 139 0.57 -12.11 4.86
N ARG A 140 0.90 -10.86 5.20
CA ARG A 140 0.28 -10.06 6.28
C ARG A 140 0.32 -10.73 7.65
N THR A 141 1.27 -11.63 7.87
CA THR A 141 1.48 -12.37 9.13
C THR A 141 2.82 -12.00 9.74
N LYS A 142 2.83 -11.67 11.05
CA LYS A 142 4.06 -11.44 11.83
C LYS A 142 4.10 -12.33 13.05
N ALA A 143 5.26 -12.94 13.31
CA ALA A 143 5.51 -13.73 14.51
C ALA A 143 6.33 -12.93 15.53
N LYS A 144 5.97 -13.03 16.81
CA LYS A 144 6.73 -12.47 17.94
C LYS A 144 6.96 -13.58 18.98
N ARG A 145 8.20 -13.72 19.45
CA ARG A 145 8.57 -14.67 20.50
C ARG A 145 8.20 -14.09 21.87
N LEU A 146 7.55 -14.89 22.72
CA LEU A 146 7.18 -14.48 24.08
C LEU A 146 8.35 -14.65 25.06
N ARG A 147 8.41 -13.80 26.09
CA ARG A 147 9.49 -13.82 27.10
C ARG A 147 9.60 -15.16 27.85
N LYS A 148 8.47 -15.80 28.19
CA LYS A 148 8.44 -17.12 28.86
C LYS A 148 8.61 -18.32 27.90
N GLY A 149 8.88 -18.08 26.62
CA GLY A 149 8.92 -19.12 25.57
C GLY A 149 7.63 -19.18 24.75
N GLY A 150 7.70 -19.86 23.60
CA GLY A 150 6.64 -19.86 22.60
C GLY A 150 6.61 -18.61 21.70
N CYS A 151 5.73 -18.64 20.71
CA CYS A 151 5.53 -17.58 19.72
C CYS A 151 4.04 -17.27 19.56
N VAL A 152 3.71 -16.00 19.35
CA VAL A 152 2.39 -15.54 18.91
C VAL A 152 2.50 -15.04 17.48
N TYR A 153 1.50 -15.36 16.67
CA TYR A 153 1.37 -14.96 15.27
C TYR A 153 0.13 -14.07 15.17
N ALA A 154 0.34 -12.83 14.76
CA ALA A 154 -0.73 -11.96 14.32
C ALA A 154 -0.82 -12.03 12.80
N HIS A 155 -2.01 -12.27 12.27
CA HIS A 155 -2.33 -12.17 10.84
C HIS A 155 -3.41 -11.10 10.67
N ILE A 156 -3.30 -10.27 9.64
CA ILE A 156 -4.29 -9.24 9.36
C ILE A 156 -4.82 -9.28 7.94
N GLU A 157 -6.13 -9.07 7.80
CA GLU A 157 -6.80 -8.93 6.50
C GLU A 157 -7.60 -7.63 6.47
N PRO A 158 -7.63 -6.88 5.36
CA PRO A 158 -8.64 -5.84 5.16
C PRO A 158 -10.04 -6.46 5.28
N CYS A 159 -10.92 -5.82 6.03
CA CYS A 159 -12.35 -6.13 6.02
C CYS A 159 -12.84 -5.93 4.58
N ARG A 160 -13.07 -7.02 3.86
CA ARG A 160 -13.90 -6.97 2.65
C ARG A 160 -15.29 -6.55 3.12
N CYS A 161 -15.66 -5.31 2.85
CA CYS A 161 -17.03 -4.88 2.92
C CYS A 161 -17.79 -5.67 1.85
N ASN A 162 -18.28 -6.85 2.22
CA ASN A 162 -19.32 -7.52 1.48
C ASN A 162 -20.52 -6.58 1.57
N THR A 163 -20.63 -5.68 0.60
CA THR A 163 -21.81 -4.85 0.35
C THR A 163 -22.92 -5.83 0.09
N THR A 164 -23.61 -6.25 1.15
CA THR A 164 -24.72 -7.19 1.09
C THR A 164 -25.64 -6.65 0.01
N PRO A 165 -25.82 -7.37 -1.13
CA PRO A 165 -26.62 -6.85 -2.23
C PRO A 165 -27.99 -6.58 -1.65
N SER A 166 -28.33 -5.28 -1.56
CA SER A 166 -29.48 -4.82 -0.80
C SER A 166 -30.70 -5.54 -1.35
N ALA A 167 -31.27 -6.40 -0.50
CA ALA A 167 -32.30 -7.33 -0.93
C ALA A 167 -33.36 -6.53 -1.67
N THR A 168 -33.54 -6.82 -2.96
CA THR A 168 -34.50 -6.12 -3.80
C THR A 168 -35.88 -6.56 -3.35
N THR A 169 -36.40 -5.87 -2.35
CA THR A 169 -37.76 -6.01 -1.88
C THR A 169 -38.66 -5.64 -3.05
N ASN A 170 -39.21 -6.64 -3.72
CA ASN A 170 -40.22 -6.50 -4.77
C ASN A 170 -41.53 -6.01 -4.17
N ASN A 171 -41.54 -4.80 -3.61
CA ASN A 171 -42.75 -4.14 -3.14
C ASN A 171 -43.44 -3.49 -4.33
N LYS A 172 -44.51 -4.16 -4.75
CA LYS A 172 -45.44 -3.73 -5.78
C LYS A 172 -46.09 -2.39 -5.35
N GLN A 173 -46.12 -1.46 -6.30
CA GLN A 173 -46.65 -0.10 -6.23
C GLN A 173 -47.83 0.14 -5.26
N THR A 174 -47.73 1.19 -4.45
CA THR A 174 -48.80 2.21 -4.35
C THR A 174 -48.17 3.60 -4.30
N SER A 175 -48.73 4.53 -5.06
CA SER A 175 -48.24 5.91 -5.17
C SER A 175 -48.78 6.79 -4.05
N HIS A 176 -47.95 7.69 -3.48
CA HIS A 176 -48.20 9.14 -3.55
C HIS A 176 -47.09 10.01 -2.91
N GLN A 177 -46.91 11.19 -3.52
CA GLN A 177 -46.32 12.44 -3.01
C GLN A 177 -44.83 12.54 -2.59
N ARG A 178 -44.08 13.24 -3.46
CA ARG A 178 -43.12 14.34 -3.19
C ARG A 178 -42.65 14.55 -1.73
N LYS A 179 -41.33 14.48 -1.54
CA LYS A 179 -40.54 15.69 -1.18
C LYS A 179 -39.08 15.57 -1.63
N ASN A 180 -38.55 16.61 -2.26
CA ASN A 180 -37.16 16.67 -2.68
C ASN A 180 -36.26 16.88 -1.45
N THR A 181 -35.40 15.91 -1.15
CA THR A 181 -34.22 16.12 -0.29
C THR A 181 -33.00 15.67 -1.07
N SER A 182 -32.26 16.64 -1.61
CA SER A 182 -30.98 16.46 -2.28
C SER A 182 -29.89 16.14 -1.24
N SER A 183 -29.95 14.95 -0.65
CA SER A 183 -28.81 14.38 0.05
C SER A 183 -27.79 13.93 -0.98
N SER A 184 -26.58 14.47 -0.89
CA SER A 184 -25.45 14.09 -1.72
C SER A 184 -25.07 12.64 -1.44
N SER A 185 -25.63 11.72 -2.21
CA SER A 185 -25.23 10.32 -2.22
C SER A 185 -23.80 10.23 -2.73
N LEU A 186 -22.83 10.27 -1.80
CA LEU A 186 -21.47 9.81 -2.02
C LEU A 186 -21.56 8.39 -2.57
N SER A 187 -21.42 8.27 -3.88
CA SER A 187 -21.46 6.98 -4.58
C SER A 187 -20.34 6.13 -4.01
N SER A 188 -20.71 5.09 -3.25
CA SER A 188 -19.77 4.10 -2.74
C SER A 188 -19.02 3.52 -3.93
N VAL A 189 -17.78 3.98 -4.14
CA VAL A 189 -16.98 3.54 -5.28
C VAL A 189 -16.87 2.04 -5.16
N SER A 190 -17.34 1.34 -6.19
CA SER A 190 -17.43 -0.12 -6.18
C SER A 190 -16.08 -0.75 -5.85
N ASN A 191 -16.10 -1.81 -5.05
CA ASN A 191 -14.97 -2.69 -4.69
C ASN A 191 -14.37 -3.35 -5.96
N GLY A 192 -13.75 -2.56 -6.82
CA GLY A 192 -13.09 -3.01 -8.03
C GLY A 192 -11.75 -3.61 -7.68
N ILE A 193 -11.40 -4.69 -8.36
CA ILE A 193 -10.08 -5.30 -8.25
C ILE A 193 -9.34 -5.00 -9.56
N ILE A 194 -8.20 -4.31 -9.45
CA ILE A 194 -7.28 -4.13 -10.58
C ILE A 194 -6.37 -5.36 -10.65
N ASN A 195 -6.44 -6.04 -11.80
CA ASN A 195 -5.66 -7.23 -12.10
C ASN A 195 -4.68 -6.92 -13.21
N PHE A 196 -3.38 -7.05 -12.93
CA PHE A 196 -2.31 -6.80 -13.89
C PHE A 196 -1.16 -7.80 -13.71
N GLN A 197 -0.28 -7.87 -14.71
CA GLN A 197 0.98 -8.60 -14.62
C GLN A 197 2.07 -7.66 -15.13
N MET A 198 3.24 -7.67 -14.50
CA MET A 198 4.38 -6.88 -14.96
C MET A 198 5.47 -7.77 -15.54
N SER A 199 6.14 -7.25 -16.56
CA SER A 199 7.34 -7.83 -17.16
C SER A 199 8.27 -6.72 -17.62
N ALA A 200 9.56 -6.80 -17.31
CA ALA A 200 10.55 -5.92 -17.92
C ALA A 200 11.08 -6.56 -19.22
N LEU A 201 11.02 -5.83 -20.33
CA LEU A 201 11.48 -6.35 -21.63
C LEU A 201 13.00 -6.53 -21.71
N GLN A 202 13.76 -5.61 -21.11
CA GLN A 202 15.22 -5.66 -21.03
C GLN A 202 15.74 -4.65 -19.99
N LEU A 203 16.32 -5.16 -18.91
CA LEU A 203 17.08 -4.32 -17.96
C LEU A 203 18.40 -3.86 -18.61
N LYS A 204 18.77 -2.61 -18.35
CA LYS A 204 20.03 -1.97 -18.77
C LYS A 204 20.84 -1.59 -17.53
N ASP A 205 22.15 -1.32 -17.66
CA ASP A 205 22.91 -0.74 -16.54
C ASP A 205 22.51 0.74 -16.33
N SER A 206 23.00 1.36 -15.25
CA SER A 206 22.77 2.79 -14.93
C SER A 206 23.39 3.77 -15.93
N ILE A 207 24.10 3.27 -16.95
CA ILE A 207 24.69 4.02 -18.07
C ILE A 207 23.89 3.74 -19.36
N GLY A 208 22.78 2.99 -19.27
CA GLY A 208 21.92 2.61 -20.40
C GLY A 208 22.52 1.55 -21.33
N ARG A 209 23.67 0.96 -20.98
CA ARG A 209 24.32 -0.09 -21.77
C ARG A 209 23.57 -1.41 -21.61
N LYS A 210 23.61 -2.20 -22.69
CA LYS A 210 23.13 -3.58 -22.67
C LYS A 210 24.04 -4.38 -21.74
N ILE A 211 23.48 -4.88 -20.64
CA ILE A 211 24.22 -5.66 -19.67
C ILE A 211 24.79 -6.91 -20.38
N MET A 212 26.12 -7.04 -20.38
CA MET A 212 26.82 -8.04 -21.19
C MET A 212 26.67 -9.45 -20.61
N THR A 213 26.72 -10.45 -21.49
CA THR A 213 26.43 -11.88 -21.21
C THR A 213 27.35 -12.55 -20.18
N GLY A 214 28.45 -11.91 -19.76
CA GLY A 214 29.35 -12.40 -18.70
C GLY A 214 29.14 -11.75 -17.32
N SER A 215 28.17 -10.84 -17.16
CA SER A 215 27.91 -10.18 -15.88
C SER A 215 26.79 -10.85 -15.08
N LEU A 216 26.87 -10.76 -13.75
CA LEU A 216 25.87 -11.31 -12.84
C LEU A 216 24.49 -10.71 -13.14
N LYS A 217 23.51 -11.58 -13.37
CA LYS A 217 22.13 -11.17 -13.65
C LYS A 217 21.51 -10.61 -12.36
N PRO A 218 20.77 -9.48 -12.41
CA PRO A 218 20.25 -8.84 -11.22
C PRO A 218 19.09 -9.61 -10.60
N ASN A 219 18.92 -9.42 -9.29
CA ASN A 219 17.73 -9.82 -8.54
C ASN A 219 16.78 -8.62 -8.47
N THR A 220 15.53 -8.79 -8.88
CA THR A 220 14.62 -7.65 -9.11
C THR A 220 13.23 -7.84 -8.52
N TYR A 221 12.68 -6.78 -7.96
CA TYR A 221 11.30 -6.70 -7.49
C TYR A 221 10.75 -5.29 -7.74
N PHE A 222 9.44 -5.13 -7.79
CA PHE A 222 8.83 -3.81 -7.87
C PHE A 222 7.99 -3.51 -6.62
N GLU A 223 7.82 -2.22 -6.35
CA GLU A 223 6.90 -1.70 -5.34
C GLU A 223 5.92 -0.74 -5.99
N ILE A 224 4.70 -0.71 -5.49
CA ILE A 224 3.74 0.35 -5.79
C ILE A 224 3.54 1.12 -4.50
N SER A 225 3.70 2.44 -4.58
CA SER A 225 3.36 3.35 -3.49
C SER A 225 2.29 4.32 -3.96
N ARG A 226 1.37 4.67 -3.06
CA ARG A 226 0.38 5.71 -3.31
C ARG A 226 0.74 6.99 -2.57
N GLN A 227 0.31 8.12 -3.11
CA GLN A 227 0.43 9.40 -2.44
C GLN A 227 -0.53 9.47 -1.25
N THR A 228 -0.02 9.86 -0.09
CA THR A 228 -0.81 10.14 1.12
C THR A 228 -0.53 11.57 1.58
N ILE A 229 -1.58 12.25 2.07
CA ILE A 229 -1.46 13.59 2.65
C ILE A 229 -1.50 13.40 4.16
N SER A 230 -0.34 13.49 4.81
CA SER A 230 -0.21 13.52 6.27
C SER A 230 -0.19 14.98 6.77
N PRO A 231 -0.38 15.24 8.08
CA PRO A 231 -0.21 16.58 8.63
C PRO A 231 1.18 17.20 8.37
N SER A 232 2.20 16.35 8.23
CA SER A 232 3.58 16.69 7.88
C SER A 232 3.82 16.96 6.38
N GLY A 233 2.83 16.79 5.50
CA GLY A 233 2.92 17.06 4.07
C GLY A 233 2.56 15.86 3.18
N THR A 234 3.14 15.82 1.98
CA THR A 234 2.96 14.67 1.06
C THR A 234 3.96 13.57 1.41
N THR A 235 3.44 12.38 1.69
CA THR A 235 4.20 11.16 1.92
C THR A 235 3.85 10.09 0.87
N TRP A 236 4.74 9.11 0.67
CA TRP A 236 4.50 7.96 -0.20
C TRP A 236 4.46 6.70 0.65
N VAL A 237 3.34 5.97 0.61
CA VAL A 237 3.15 4.73 1.37
C VAL A 237 3.18 3.56 0.40
N VAL A 238 4.09 2.61 0.61
CA VAL A 238 4.16 1.35 -0.15
C VAL A 238 2.90 0.54 0.15
N ILE A 239 2.11 0.27 -0.88
CA ILE A 239 0.86 -0.50 -0.83
C ILE A 239 0.99 -1.90 -1.41
N TYR A 240 2.03 -2.15 -2.21
CA TYR A 240 2.34 -3.46 -2.75
C TYR A 240 3.85 -3.61 -2.98
N ARG A 241 4.37 -4.82 -2.77
CA ARG A 241 5.73 -5.24 -3.14
C ARG A 241 5.66 -6.62 -3.78
N SER A 242 6.28 -6.80 -4.95
CA SER A 242 6.31 -8.08 -5.65
C SER A 242 7.23 -9.11 -4.96
N ASN A 243 7.05 -10.39 -5.28
CA ASN A 243 8.12 -11.36 -5.06
C ASN A 243 9.38 -10.95 -5.86
N PRO A 244 10.60 -11.22 -5.35
CA PRO A 244 11.82 -11.02 -6.13
C PRO A 244 11.96 -12.10 -7.20
N VAL A 245 12.22 -11.67 -8.44
CA VAL A 245 12.67 -12.52 -9.54
C VAL A 245 14.19 -12.48 -9.55
N LEU A 246 14.80 -13.63 -9.28
CA LEU A 246 16.26 -13.77 -9.21
C LEU A 246 16.87 -13.90 -10.60
N GLU A 247 18.11 -13.44 -10.74
CA GLU A 247 18.98 -13.67 -11.88
C GLU A 247 18.31 -13.50 -13.26
N SER A 248 17.64 -12.36 -13.51
CA SER A 248 16.96 -12.13 -14.78
C SER A 248 17.12 -10.71 -15.32
N PHE A 249 17.49 -10.60 -16.60
CA PHE A 249 17.43 -9.35 -17.37
C PHE A 249 16.05 -9.09 -17.98
N LYS A 250 15.14 -10.07 -17.90
CA LYS A 250 13.76 -10.01 -18.39
C LYS A 250 12.79 -10.55 -17.33
N PRO A 251 12.81 -9.99 -16.10
CA PRO A 251 11.93 -10.46 -15.05
C PRO A 251 10.47 -10.32 -15.48
N THR A 252 9.72 -11.41 -15.31
CA THR A 252 8.27 -11.41 -15.39
C THR A 252 7.78 -11.81 -14.01
N TRP A 253 7.00 -10.94 -13.39
CA TRP A 253 6.48 -11.16 -12.06
C TRP A 253 5.13 -11.89 -12.13
N ASP A 254 4.72 -12.45 -11.00
CA ASP A 254 3.40 -13.06 -10.84
C ASP A 254 2.29 -12.04 -11.11
N ARG A 255 1.09 -12.54 -11.43
CA ARG A 255 -0.10 -11.68 -11.56
C ARG A 255 -0.43 -11.07 -10.20
N VAL A 256 -0.74 -9.78 -10.21
CA VAL A 256 -1.12 -9.01 -9.03
C VAL A 256 -2.60 -8.68 -9.10
N GLU A 257 -3.30 -8.89 -7.99
CA GLU A 257 -4.68 -8.49 -7.77
C GLU A 257 -4.70 -7.49 -6.60
N LEU A 258 -5.12 -6.25 -6.85
CA LEU A 258 -5.22 -5.19 -5.84
C LEU A 258 -6.63 -4.62 -5.81
N ASP A 259 -7.17 -4.36 -4.62
CA ASP A 259 -8.40 -3.60 -4.46
C ASP A 259 -8.16 -2.13 -4.82
N LEU A 260 -9.10 -1.46 -5.49
CA LEU A 260 -9.07 -0.02 -5.72
C LEU A 260 -9.03 0.80 -4.42
N GLU A 261 -9.58 0.29 -3.31
CA GLU A 261 -9.42 0.92 -1.99
C GLU A 261 -7.93 0.87 -1.53
N THR A 262 -7.24 -0.23 -1.80
CA THR A 262 -5.80 -0.34 -1.50
C THR A 262 -4.98 0.52 -2.48
N PHE A 263 -5.27 0.40 -3.78
CA PHE A 263 -4.53 1.04 -4.86
C PHE A 263 -4.62 2.57 -4.81
N CYS A 264 -5.84 3.11 -4.86
CA CYS A 264 -6.07 4.55 -4.98
C CYS A 264 -7.06 5.11 -3.94
N ASN A 265 -7.42 4.32 -2.91
CA ASN A 265 -8.36 4.73 -1.86
C ASN A 265 -9.76 5.08 -2.43
N GLY A 266 -10.18 4.36 -3.47
CA GLY A 266 -11.41 4.64 -4.24
C GLY A 266 -11.33 5.87 -5.15
N ASP A 267 -10.28 6.70 -5.02
CA ASP A 267 -10.07 7.92 -5.80
C ASP A 267 -9.25 7.59 -7.07
N LEU A 268 -9.94 7.31 -8.18
CA LEU A 268 -9.33 6.95 -9.47
C LEU A 268 -8.44 8.04 -10.09
N VAL A 269 -8.47 9.26 -9.56
CA VAL A 269 -7.64 10.39 -9.99
C VAL A 269 -6.33 10.45 -9.20
N ARG A 270 -6.21 9.71 -8.08
CA ARG A 270 -5.04 9.73 -7.20
C ARG A 270 -3.80 9.11 -7.86
N VAL A 271 -2.71 9.87 -7.84
CA VAL A 271 -1.42 9.46 -8.42
C VAL A 271 -0.80 8.31 -7.62
N CYS A 272 -0.29 7.32 -8.36
CA CYS A 272 0.53 6.22 -7.84
C CYS A 272 1.95 6.31 -8.41
N VAL A 273 2.92 5.71 -7.72
CA VAL A 273 4.32 5.65 -8.16
C VAL A 273 4.78 4.20 -8.09
N LEU A 274 5.50 3.79 -9.14
CA LEU A 274 5.98 2.43 -9.34
C LEU A 274 7.50 2.44 -9.22
N PHE A 275 8.03 1.80 -8.19
CA PHE A 275 9.46 1.69 -7.97
C PHE A 275 9.91 0.34 -8.52
N LEU A 276 11.01 0.31 -9.28
CA LEU A 276 11.67 -0.96 -9.62
C LEU A 276 12.99 -1.03 -8.87
N CYS A 277 13.13 -2.05 -8.04
CA CYS A 277 14.31 -2.30 -7.24
C CYS A 277 15.14 -3.40 -7.90
N VAL A 278 16.43 -3.13 -8.10
CA VAL A 278 17.38 -3.97 -8.84
C VAL A 278 18.58 -4.19 -7.91
N PHE A 279 18.48 -5.16 -7.00
CA PHE A 279 19.36 -5.25 -5.83
C PHE A 279 20.85 -5.26 -6.24
N PRO A 280 21.69 -4.33 -5.72
CA PRO A 280 21.46 -3.45 -4.56
C PRO A 280 20.89 -2.04 -4.86
N THR A 281 20.63 -1.69 -6.12
CA THR A 281 20.23 -0.33 -6.56
C THR A 281 18.70 -0.17 -6.63
N VAL A 282 18.20 1.07 -6.52
CA VAL A 282 16.77 1.41 -6.64
C VAL A 282 16.54 2.38 -7.81
N CYS A 283 15.51 2.13 -8.63
CA CYS A 283 15.10 2.96 -9.76
C CYS A 283 13.64 3.44 -9.61
N TYR A 284 13.35 4.63 -10.12
CA TYR A 284 12.10 5.37 -9.86
C TYR A 284 11.26 5.56 -11.13
N PHE A 285 9.94 5.31 -11.07
CA PHE A 285 8.99 5.56 -12.18
C PHE A 285 7.67 6.12 -11.66
N TYR A 286 7.15 7.16 -12.31
CA TYR A 286 5.89 7.81 -11.93
C TYR A 286 4.74 7.27 -12.79
N VAL A 287 3.55 7.10 -12.18
CA VAL A 287 2.36 6.51 -12.85
C VAL A 287 1.12 7.37 -12.53
N THR A 288 0.93 8.42 -13.32
CA THR A 288 -0.26 9.27 -13.28
C THR A 288 -1.43 8.63 -14.03
N THR A 289 -2.65 8.68 -13.48
CA THR A 289 -3.88 8.13 -14.10
C THR A 289 -4.88 9.23 -14.49
N PRO A 290 -4.86 9.74 -15.73
CA PRO A 290 -5.93 10.59 -16.27
C PRO A 290 -7.01 9.73 -16.96
N TRP A 291 -8.22 9.72 -16.41
CA TRP A 291 -9.33 8.86 -16.86
C TRP A 291 -10.06 9.32 -18.15
N HIS A 292 -9.37 10.01 -19.06
CA HIS A 292 -9.94 10.39 -20.36
C HIS A 292 -9.05 10.15 -21.59
N ASP A 293 -7.72 10.07 -21.44
CA ASP A 293 -6.83 9.53 -22.48
C ASP A 293 -5.59 8.92 -21.80
N PHE A 294 -5.23 7.69 -22.14
CA PHE A 294 -4.11 7.01 -21.50
C PHE A 294 -2.77 7.67 -21.88
N SER A 295 -2.09 8.25 -20.90
CA SER A 295 -0.72 8.76 -21.02
C SER A 295 0.05 8.52 -19.73
N PHE A 296 1.18 7.81 -19.83
CA PHE A 296 2.10 7.56 -18.71
C PHE A 296 3.26 8.56 -18.77
N VAL A 297 3.48 9.31 -17.68
CA VAL A 297 4.57 10.28 -17.59
C VAL A 297 5.67 9.76 -16.67
N ALA A 298 6.77 9.30 -17.25
CA ALA A 298 7.96 8.91 -16.50
C ALA A 298 8.92 10.11 -16.34
N PHE A 299 9.19 10.52 -15.11
CA PHE A 299 10.22 11.52 -14.81
C PHE A 299 11.56 10.86 -14.50
N TYR A 300 12.65 11.45 -15.01
CA TYR A 300 13.99 10.89 -14.95
C TYR A 300 14.67 11.11 -13.59
N SER A 301 15.19 10.02 -13.03
CA SER A 301 16.42 10.01 -12.23
C SER A 301 17.25 8.80 -12.67
N HIS A 302 18.32 9.08 -13.42
CA HIS A 302 19.30 8.15 -14.00
C HIS A 302 18.83 6.72 -14.41
N PHE A 303 18.45 6.62 -15.69
CA PHE A 303 18.57 5.46 -16.59
C PHE A 303 18.03 4.09 -16.15
N LEU A 304 16.77 3.83 -16.54
CA LEU A 304 16.34 2.50 -16.99
C LEU A 304 15.20 2.65 -18.03
N CYS A 305 15.20 1.83 -19.09
CA CYS A 305 14.06 1.75 -20.00
C CYS A 305 13.17 0.56 -19.61
N LEU A 306 11.95 0.81 -19.14
CA LEU A 306 10.93 -0.22 -18.96
C LEU A 306 9.86 -0.10 -20.04
N GLY A 307 9.66 -1.17 -20.82
CA GLY A 307 8.39 -1.38 -21.51
C GLY A 307 7.44 -2.09 -20.56
N ILE A 308 6.36 -1.41 -20.15
CA ILE A 308 5.34 -1.98 -19.25
C ILE A 308 4.20 -2.52 -20.11
N ASN A 309 4.00 -3.84 -20.13
CA ASN A 309 2.84 -4.43 -20.79
C ASN A 309 1.68 -4.60 -19.77
N ILE A 310 0.70 -3.70 -19.82
CA ILE A 310 -0.46 -3.73 -18.91
C ILE A 310 -1.60 -4.53 -19.55
N ILE A 311 -1.74 -5.80 -19.16
CA ILE A 311 -2.87 -6.64 -19.57
C ILE A 311 -4.06 -6.34 -18.67
N HIS A 312 -4.86 -5.34 -19.03
CA HIS A 312 -6.11 -5.00 -18.36
C HIS A 312 -7.23 -5.97 -18.76
N ASN A 313 -8.01 -6.47 -17.79
CA ASN A 313 -9.13 -7.38 -18.05
C ASN A 313 -10.36 -6.96 -17.24
N THR A 314 -11.19 -6.08 -17.81
CA THR A 314 -12.48 -5.70 -17.21
C THR A 314 -13.47 -6.85 -17.30
N ASN A 315 -13.93 -7.37 -16.17
CA ASN A 315 -14.92 -8.45 -16.13
C ASN A 315 -16.35 -7.95 -16.37
N LYS A 316 -16.56 -7.18 -17.44
CA LYS A 316 -17.87 -6.76 -17.97
C LYS A 316 -17.89 -7.01 -19.48
N ASN A 317 -18.70 -7.99 -19.87
CA ASN A 317 -18.98 -8.48 -21.24
C ASN A 317 -17.89 -9.37 -21.89
N ARG A 318 -18.37 -10.29 -22.74
CA ARG A 318 -17.73 -11.56 -23.14
C ARG A 318 -16.53 -11.47 -24.11
N HIS A 319 -15.99 -10.29 -24.39
CA HIS A 319 -14.88 -10.12 -25.34
C HIS A 319 -13.54 -9.91 -24.63
N LYS A 320 -12.64 -10.90 -24.74
CA LYS A 320 -11.26 -10.83 -24.25
C LYS A 320 -10.39 -9.99 -25.18
N ASN A 321 -10.47 -8.67 -25.09
CA ASN A 321 -9.54 -7.79 -25.81
C ASN A 321 -8.22 -7.72 -25.04
N LYS A 322 -7.14 -8.22 -25.65
CA LYS A 322 -5.77 -8.10 -25.12
C LYS A 322 -5.07 -6.92 -25.82
N THR A 323 -5.08 -5.75 -25.18
CA THR A 323 -4.30 -4.60 -25.66
C THR A 323 -2.87 -4.71 -25.16
N ASN A 324 -1.88 -4.66 -26.06
CA ASN A 324 -0.48 -4.48 -25.69
C ASN A 324 -0.12 -3.00 -25.83
N TYR A 325 0.64 -2.47 -24.88
CA TYR A 325 1.17 -1.12 -24.92
C TYR A 325 2.69 -1.17 -25.08
N ARG A 326 3.23 -0.30 -25.93
CA ARG A 326 4.66 -0.16 -26.21
C ARG A 326 5.07 1.29 -25.95
N ILE A 327 6.27 1.47 -25.40
CA ILE A 327 6.87 2.78 -25.15
C ILE A 327 8.04 2.89 -26.12
N ASP A 328 7.89 3.78 -27.10
CA ASP A 328 8.91 4.04 -28.12
C ASP A 328 9.63 5.37 -27.89
N GLN A 329 10.88 5.43 -28.36
CA GLN A 329 11.79 6.56 -28.15
C GLN A 329 12.06 7.23 -29.50
N TYR A 330 11.64 8.49 -29.65
CA TYR A 330 11.94 9.30 -30.82
C TYR A 330 12.99 10.37 -30.49
N SER A 331 13.96 10.54 -31.38
CA SER A 331 15.02 11.54 -31.29
C SER A 331 15.06 12.35 -32.58
N TYR A 332 14.77 13.65 -32.50
CA TYR A 332 14.91 14.58 -33.62
C TYR A 332 16.35 15.12 -33.71
N PRO A 333 16.96 15.17 -34.91
CA PRO A 333 18.20 15.91 -35.11
C PRO A 333 17.88 17.41 -35.20
N TYR A 334 18.43 18.22 -34.30
CA TYR A 334 18.35 19.68 -34.41
C TYR A 334 19.71 20.24 -34.84
N SER A 335 19.78 20.80 -36.05
CA SER A 335 20.98 21.43 -36.60
C SER A 335 21.10 22.87 -36.11
N HIS A 336 22.17 23.20 -35.38
CA HIS A 336 22.47 24.58 -34.98
C HIS A 336 23.18 25.36 -36.10
N PRO A 337 22.79 26.62 -36.38
CA PRO A 337 23.64 27.55 -37.13
C PRO A 337 24.78 28.08 -36.23
N LYS A 338 25.92 28.39 -36.83
CA LYS A 338 27.04 29.06 -36.16
C LYS A 338 26.78 30.57 -36.08
N ASN A 339 27.03 31.20 -34.92
CA ASN A 339 28.02 32.28 -34.78
C ASN A 339 28.16 32.80 -33.32
N GLU A 340 29.27 33.50 -33.11
CA GLU A 340 30.07 33.74 -31.91
C GLU A 340 29.54 34.69 -30.81
N VAL A 341 30.32 34.71 -29.70
CA VAL A 341 30.49 35.74 -28.65
C VAL A 341 29.57 35.71 -27.40
N HIS A 342 30.21 35.44 -26.25
CA HIS A 342 29.73 35.59 -24.86
C HIS A 342 29.90 37.05 -24.35
N PRO A 343 29.32 37.49 -23.20
CA PRO A 343 28.73 36.72 -22.09
C PRO A 343 27.21 37.02 -21.92
N ASN A 344 26.48 36.62 -20.86
CA ASN A 344 26.85 36.00 -19.57
C ASN A 344 25.76 35.00 -19.08
N SER A 345 25.85 34.59 -17.80
CA SER A 345 24.94 33.68 -17.10
C SER A 345 23.45 34.06 -17.12
N LEU A 346 22.62 33.19 -17.70
CA LEU A 346 21.27 32.92 -17.19
C LEU A 346 20.93 31.44 -17.37
N ASP A 347 20.32 30.83 -16.36
CA ASP A 347 20.04 29.39 -16.29
C ASP A 347 19.11 28.93 -17.42
N ARG A 348 19.65 28.10 -18.34
CA ARG A 348 18.91 27.43 -19.40
C ARG A 348 18.72 25.94 -19.09
N SER A 349 17.97 25.63 -18.03
CA SER A 349 17.57 24.24 -17.75
C SER A 349 16.10 24.11 -17.31
N LYS A 350 15.20 23.97 -18.30
CA LYS A 350 13.86 23.32 -18.22
C LYS A 350 13.11 23.40 -19.56
N GLN A 351 13.67 22.79 -20.61
CA GLN A 351 12.81 22.28 -21.69
C GLN A 351 12.28 20.90 -21.25
N VAL A 352 10.96 20.76 -21.20
CA VAL A 352 10.29 19.52 -20.80
C VAL A 352 9.80 18.83 -22.08
N PRO A 353 10.43 17.72 -22.52
CA PRO A 353 9.90 16.96 -23.65
C PRO A 353 8.59 16.26 -23.24
N MET A 354 7.57 16.37 -24.08
CA MET A 354 6.28 15.71 -23.93
C MET A 354 6.29 14.42 -24.75
N PHE A 355 5.84 13.31 -24.17
CA PHE A 355 5.76 12.00 -24.82
C PHE A 355 4.31 11.52 -24.87
N TYR A 356 3.96 10.80 -25.93
CA TYR A 356 2.63 10.23 -26.16
C TYR A 356 2.70 8.71 -26.24
N LEU A 357 1.67 8.02 -25.77
CA LEU A 357 1.48 6.59 -26.02
C LEU A 357 0.78 6.39 -27.36
N ILE A 358 1.26 5.45 -28.17
CA ILE A 358 0.61 5.06 -29.42
C ILE A 358 0.07 3.64 -29.25
N PRO A 359 -1.23 3.38 -29.50
CA PRO A 359 -1.76 2.02 -29.49
C PRO A 359 -1.17 1.21 -30.66
N SER A 360 -0.57 0.06 -30.35
CA SER A 360 -0.01 -0.85 -31.35
C SER A 360 -1.12 -1.63 -32.05
N ASN A 361 -1.61 -1.06 -33.15
CA ASN A 361 -2.51 -1.73 -34.09
C ASN A 361 -1.68 -2.31 -35.26
N GLU A 362 -0.99 -3.42 -35.05
CA GLU A 362 -0.26 -4.09 -36.12
C GLU A 362 -1.21 -4.83 -37.08
N LYS A 363 -1.41 -4.23 -38.27
CA LYS A 363 -1.38 -4.99 -39.52
C LYS A 363 -0.02 -4.74 -40.16
N GLU A 364 0.71 -5.81 -40.45
CA GLU A 364 2.01 -5.73 -41.10
C GLU A 364 1.96 -4.97 -42.43
N TRP A 365 2.95 -4.11 -42.65
CA TRP A 365 3.35 -3.69 -43.99
C TRP A 365 4.85 -3.95 -44.12
N THR A 366 5.21 -4.94 -44.93
CA THR A 366 6.59 -5.17 -45.34
C THR A 366 7.03 -4.07 -46.31
N MET A 367 7.92 -3.17 -45.90
CA MET A 367 8.66 -2.34 -46.85
C MET A 367 9.86 -3.12 -47.41
N LYS A 368 9.91 -3.24 -48.74
CA LYS A 368 11.13 -3.62 -49.46
C LYS A 368 12.08 -2.42 -49.46
N ASN A 369 13.35 -2.65 -49.15
CA ASN A 369 14.41 -1.70 -49.45
C ASN A 369 14.85 -1.91 -50.91
N GLU A 370 14.65 -0.91 -51.77
CA GLU A 370 15.42 -0.77 -53.01
C GLU A 370 16.46 0.33 -52.83
N THR A 371 17.73 -0.07 -52.85
CA THR A 371 18.87 0.85 -52.87
C THR A 371 19.06 1.44 -54.27
N MET A 372 18.84 2.74 -54.41
CA MET A 372 19.37 3.48 -55.56
C MET A 372 20.84 3.83 -55.32
N SER A 373 21.74 3.23 -56.10
CA SER A 373 23.13 3.65 -56.24
C SER A 373 23.25 4.74 -57.31
N HIS A 374 24.04 5.77 -57.05
CA HIS A 374 24.34 6.84 -58.00
C HIS A 374 24.93 6.33 -59.32
N LEU A 375 24.44 6.90 -60.43
CA LEU A 375 25.24 7.63 -61.41
C LEU A 375 24.40 8.75 -62.02
#